data_AF-A0A354GN54-F1
#
_entry.id   AF-A0A354GN54-F1
#
_cell.length_a   1.000
_cell.length_b   1.000
_cell.length_c   1.000
_cell.angle_alpha   90.00
_cell.angle_beta   90.00
_cell.angle_gamma   90.00
#
_symmetry.space_group_name_H-M   'P 1'
#
loop_
_entity.id
_entity.type
_entity.pdbx_description
1 polymer ?
#
loop_
_entity_poly.entity_id
_entity_poly.type
_entity_poly.pdbx_seq_one_letter_code
_entity_poly.pdbx_strand_id
1 'polypeptide(L)'
;MHLSLTPDPTANGAAPKSLAVAPLLADARALGNLLSLGLRTIRQMDSAGKLPRPLKLNTRVLWCVQEIRDWLEAGAPCRAEWEALKKAKHK
;
A
#
# COMPACT_ATOMS: atom_id res chain seq x y z
N MET A 1 -12.98 34.02 -43.36
CA MET A 1 -14.04 33.27 -42.65
C MET A 1 -14.32 32.04 -43.51
N HIS A 2 -13.77 30.87 -43.21
CA HIS A 2 -14.35 29.90 -42.29
C HIS A 2 -13.25 28.93 -41.80
N LEU A 3 -13.21 28.74 -40.48
CA LEU A 3 -12.35 27.84 -39.74
C LEU A 3 -12.99 26.44 -39.80
N SER A 4 -12.37 25.46 -40.44
CA SER A 4 -12.80 24.05 -40.33
C SER A 4 -11.72 23.26 -39.60
N LEU A 5 -11.68 23.49 -38.29
CA LEU A 5 -11.09 22.59 -37.33
C LEU A 5 -11.95 21.32 -37.33
N THR A 6 -11.50 20.24 -37.94
CA THR A 6 -12.07 18.92 -37.66
C THR A 6 -11.47 18.44 -36.34
N PRO A 7 -12.24 18.34 -35.23
CA PRO A 7 -11.80 17.51 -34.14
C PRO A 7 -11.93 16.04 -34.59
N ASP A 8 -10.80 15.38 -34.77
CA ASP A 8 -10.72 13.92 -34.84
C ASP A 8 -11.26 13.34 -33.51
N PRO A 9 -12.34 12.55 -33.53
CA PRO A 9 -12.81 11.85 -32.35
C PRO A 9 -12.44 10.37 -32.45
N THR A 10 -11.18 10.03 -32.73
CA THR A 10 -10.65 8.70 -32.39
C THR A 10 -10.37 8.68 -30.90
N ALA A 11 -11.45 8.81 -30.13
CA ALA A 11 -11.48 8.57 -28.71
C ALA A 11 -11.14 7.10 -28.49
N ASN A 12 -9.87 6.88 -28.14
CA ASN A 12 -9.51 6.17 -26.94
C ASN A 12 -10.19 4.81 -26.80
N GLY A 13 -9.55 3.78 -27.37
CA GLY A 13 -9.74 2.37 -27.01
C GLY A 13 -9.30 2.08 -25.58
N ALA A 14 -9.85 2.81 -24.60
CA ALA A 14 -9.78 2.48 -23.20
C ALA A 14 -10.73 1.31 -22.97
N ALA A 15 -10.20 0.09 -23.15
CA ALA A 15 -10.75 -1.07 -22.47
C ALA A 15 -10.99 -0.66 -21.00
N PRO A 16 -12.18 -0.92 -20.42
CA PRO A 16 -12.35 -0.71 -19.00
C PRO A 16 -11.34 -1.63 -18.32
N LYS A 17 -10.24 -1.07 -17.80
CA LYS A 17 -9.36 -1.77 -16.87
C LYS A 17 -10.29 -2.27 -15.78
N SER A 18 -10.52 -3.58 -15.80
CA SER A 18 -11.31 -4.32 -14.81
C SER A 18 -11.12 -3.65 -13.47
N LEU A 19 -12.22 -3.29 -12.80
CA LEU A 19 -12.22 -2.60 -11.50
C LEU A 19 -11.20 -3.30 -10.59
N ALA A 20 -9.98 -2.77 -10.58
CA ALA A 20 -8.84 -3.47 -10.02
C ALA A 20 -9.03 -3.38 -8.52
N VAL A 21 -9.61 -4.41 -7.93
CA VAL A 21 -9.80 -4.49 -6.49
C VAL A 21 -8.40 -4.45 -5.89
N ALA A 22 -8.06 -3.31 -5.27
CA ALA A 22 -6.77 -3.13 -4.66
C ALA A 22 -6.61 -4.20 -3.57
N PRO A 23 -5.51 -4.97 -3.57
CA PRO A 23 -5.32 -6.00 -2.56
C PRO A 23 -5.27 -5.36 -1.18
N LEU A 24 -6.10 -5.84 -0.25
CA LEU A 24 -6.12 -5.37 1.13
C LEU A 24 -4.85 -5.78 1.90
N LEU A 25 -4.17 -6.82 1.42
CA LEU A 25 -2.96 -7.39 2.00
C LEU A 25 -1.80 -7.28 1.00
N ALA A 26 -0.67 -6.75 1.46
CA ALA A 26 0.58 -6.68 0.71
C ALA A 26 1.59 -7.68 1.29
N ASP A 27 2.22 -8.48 0.43
CA ASP A 27 3.41 -9.25 0.80
C ASP A 27 4.66 -8.35 0.88
N ALA A 28 5.80 -8.91 1.31
CA ALA A 28 7.01 -8.13 1.51
C ALA A 28 7.51 -7.40 0.24
N ARG A 29 7.27 -7.96 -0.96
CA ARG A 29 7.63 -7.33 -2.23
C ARG A 29 6.65 -6.21 -2.57
N ALA A 30 5.35 -6.46 -2.41
CA ALA A 30 4.33 -5.44 -2.61
C ALA A 30 4.50 -4.27 -1.64
N LEU A 31 4.82 -4.54 -0.37
CA LEU A 31 5.12 -3.52 0.64
C LEU A 31 6.37 -2.71 0.28
N GLY A 32 7.40 -3.38 -0.24
CA GLY A 32 8.58 -2.71 -0.79
C GLY A 32 8.22 -1.73 -1.90
N ASN A 33 7.39 -2.15 -2.87
CA ASN A 33 6.92 -1.26 -3.93
C ASN A 33 6.10 -0.08 -3.38
N LEU A 34 5.21 -0.32 -2.41
CA LEU A 34 4.38 0.73 -1.80
C LEU A 34 5.22 1.80 -1.08
N LEU A 35 6.27 1.38 -0.39
CA LEU A 35 7.18 2.27 0.33
C LEU A 35 8.36 2.75 -0.52
N SER A 36 8.46 2.30 -1.79
CA SER A 36 9.64 2.50 -2.64
C SER A 36 10.96 2.02 -2.00
N LEU A 37 10.90 0.91 -1.25
CA LEU A 37 12.03 0.29 -0.56
C LEU A 37 12.34 -1.10 -1.11
N GLY A 38 13.62 -1.48 -1.06
CA GLY A 38 14.05 -2.83 -1.42
C GLY A 38 13.58 -3.90 -0.44
N LEU A 39 13.36 -5.13 -0.92
CA LEU A 39 12.94 -6.28 -0.11
C LEU A 39 13.85 -6.52 1.10
N ARG A 40 15.16 -6.31 0.93
CA ARG A 40 16.15 -6.42 2.02
C ARG A 40 15.85 -5.41 3.13
N THR A 41 15.56 -4.16 2.78
CA THR A 41 15.23 -3.10 3.73
C THR A 41 13.94 -3.42 4.47
N ILE A 42 12.91 -3.90 3.77
CA ILE A 42 11.65 -4.33 4.40
C ILE A 42 11.90 -5.44 5.43
N ARG A 43 12.68 -6.47 5.08
CA ARG A 43 13.02 -7.56 6.02
C ARG A 43 13.85 -7.06 7.21
N GLN A 44 14.76 -6.13 6.99
CA GLN A 44 15.55 -5.51 8.05
C GLN A 44 14.67 -4.69 8.99
N MET A 45 13.74 -3.89 8.46
CA MET A 45 12.79 -3.11 9.25
C MET A 45 11.82 -4.01 10.02
N ASP A 46 11.37 -5.12 9.43
CA ASP A 46 10.55 -6.12 10.12
C ASP A 46 11.32 -6.76 11.29
N SER A 47 12.57 -7.19 11.06
CA SER A 47 13.43 -7.75 12.12
C SER A 47 13.76 -6.72 13.20
N ALA A 48 13.94 -5.46 12.83
CA ALA A 48 14.15 -4.36 13.76
C ALA A 48 12.87 -3.92 14.49
N GLY A 49 11.70 -4.51 14.16
CA GLY A 49 10.43 -4.13 14.76
C GLY A 49 10.00 -2.70 14.41
N LYS A 50 10.46 -2.15 13.28
CA LYS A 50 10.04 -0.83 12.78
C LYS A 50 8.81 -0.88 11.89
N LEU A 51 8.37 -2.08 11.52
CA LEU A 51 7.13 -2.28 10.77
C LEU A 51 6.01 -2.78 11.68
N PRO A 52 4.75 -2.43 11.37
CA PRO A 52 3.61 -2.97 12.07
C PRO A 52 3.58 -4.50 11.97
N ARG A 53 2.84 -5.11 12.90
CA ARG A 53 2.81 -6.57 13.06
C ARG A 53 2.24 -7.22 11.80
N PRO A 54 2.96 -8.16 11.16
CA PRO A 54 2.44 -8.84 9.99
C PRO A 54 1.34 -9.84 10.36
N LEU A 55 0.40 -10.01 9.44
CA LEU A 55 -0.57 -11.08 9.39
C LEU A 55 0.08 -12.31 8.75
N LYS A 56 0.24 -13.38 9.54
CA LYS A 56 0.71 -14.67 9.04
C LYS A 56 -0.47 -15.47 8.53
N LEU A 57 -0.67 -15.49 7.20
CA LEU A 57 -1.66 -16.36 6.55
C LEU A 57 -0.94 -17.61 6.05
N ASN A 58 -1.09 -18.70 6.80
CA ASN A 58 -0.43 -19.98 6.53
C ASN A 58 1.11 -19.83 6.53
N THR A 59 1.75 -19.93 5.36
CA THR A 59 3.21 -19.75 5.19
C THR A 59 3.60 -18.34 4.76
N ARG A 60 2.63 -17.46 4.48
CA ARG A 60 2.87 -16.13 3.94
C ARG A 60 2.78 -15.06 5.03
N VAL A 61 3.75 -14.16 5.01
CA VAL A 61 3.78 -12.96 5.85
C VAL A 61 3.21 -11.81 5.02
N LEU A 62 2.08 -11.28 5.45
CA LEU A 62 1.33 -10.24 4.75
C LEU A 62 1.08 -9.06 5.68
N TRP A 63 1.02 -7.86 5.14
CA TRP A 63 0.69 -6.64 5.86
C TRP A 63 -0.61 -6.07 5.34
N CYS A 64 -1.49 -5.64 6.24
CA CYS A 64 -2.70 -4.93 5.83
C CYS A 64 -2.32 -3.57 5.25
N VAL A 65 -2.72 -3.30 4.02
CA VAL A 65 -2.40 -2.03 3.33
C VAL A 65 -3.04 -0.86 4.07
N GLN A 66 -4.25 -1.04 4.59
CA GLN A 66 -4.90 -0.01 5.39
C GLN A 66 -4.12 0.29 6.66
N GLU A 67 -3.64 -0.75 7.35
CA GLU A 67 -2.81 -0.59 8.55
C GLU A 67 -1.49 0.13 8.24
N ILE A 68 -0.87 -0.16 7.10
CA ILE A 68 0.35 0.53 6.65
C ILE A 68 0.07 2.02 6.40
N ARG A 69 -1.10 2.36 5.83
CA ARG A 69 -1.50 3.76 5.61
C ARG A 69 -1.68 4.49 6.93
N ASP A 70 -2.48 3.93 7.85
CA ASP A 70 -2.68 4.50 9.18
C ASP A 70 -1.34 4.65 9.94
N TRP A 71 -0.43 3.68 9.79
CA TRP A 71 0.91 3.72 10.38
C TRP A 71 1.78 4.83 9.77
N LEU A 72 1.71 5.04 8.46
CA LEU A 72 2.40 6.15 7.79
C LEU A 72 1.85 7.51 8.23
N GLU A 73 0.52 7.63 8.35
CA GLU A 73 -0.15 8.84 8.85
C GLU A 73 0.25 9.16 10.30
N ALA A 74 0.49 8.13 11.12
CA ALA A 74 1.00 8.28 12.48
C ALA A 74 2.51 8.61 12.56
N GLY A 75 3.21 8.74 11.42
CA GLY A 75 4.62 9.11 11.38
C GLY A 75 5.59 7.93 11.45
N ALA A 76 5.16 6.73 11.02
CA ALA A 76 5.99 5.52 10.99
C ALA A 76 6.60 5.11 12.36
N PRO A 77 5.80 5.04 13.45
CA PRO A 77 6.28 4.66 14.78
C PRO A 77 6.80 3.22 14.84
N CYS A 78 7.64 2.88 15.82
CA CYS A 78 8.09 1.49 15.98
C CYS A 78 6.92 0.57 16.39
N ARG A 79 7.08 -0.74 16.21
CA ARG A 79 6.03 -1.76 16.45
C ARG A 79 5.40 -1.64 17.84
N ALA A 80 6.21 -1.42 18.88
CA ALA A 80 5.73 -1.27 20.25
C ALA A 80 4.83 -0.04 20.43
N GLU A 81 5.25 1.10 19.88
CA GLU A 81 4.49 2.35 19.90
C GLU A 81 3.20 2.22 19.08
N TRP A 82 3.29 1.57 17.92
CA TRP A 82 2.13 1.31 17.07
C TRP A 82 1.10 0.39 17.73
N GLU A 83 1.54 -0.68 18.40
CA GLU A 83 0.64 -1.56 19.15
C GLU A 83 -0.03 -0.81 20.33
N ALA A 84 0.67 0.12 20.98
CA ALA A 84 0.09 0.98 22.01
C ALA A 84 -0.96 1.96 21.44
N LEU A 85 -0.66 2.59 20.30
CA LEU A 85 -1.60 3.48 19.59
C LEU A 85 -2.86 2.73 19.13
N LYS A 86 -2.71 1.52 18.57
CA LYS A 86 -3.84 0.67 18.19
C LYS A 86 -4.71 0.28 19.38
N LYS A 87 -4.09 -0.04 20.53
CA LYS A 87 -4.81 -0.38 21.75
C LYS A 87 -5.64 0.81 22.26
N ALA A 88 -5.14 2.04 22.11
CA ALA A 88 -5.88 3.25 22.46
C ALA A 88 -7.04 3.54 21.50
N LYS A 89 -6.90 3.24 20.20
CA LYS A 89 -7.93 3.48 19.16
C LYS A 89 -9.13 2.52 19.25
N HIS A 90 -9.02 1.41 19.98
CA HIS A 90 -10.08 0.38 20.11
C HIS A 90 -10.75 0.36 21.50
N LYS A 91 -10.56 1.41 22.32
CA LYS A 91 -11.19 1.56 23.64
C LYS A 91 -12.13 2.74 23.63
#